data_AF-X0X2E1-F1
#
_entry.id   AF-X0X2E1-F1
#
_cell.length_a   1.000
_cell.length_b   1.000
_cell.length_c   1.000
_cell.angle_alpha   90.00
_cell.angle_beta   90.00
_cell.angle_gamma   90.00
#
_symmetry.space_group_name_H-M   'P 1'
#
loop_
_entity.id
_entity.type
_entity.pdbx_description
1 polymer ?
#
loop_
_entity_poly.entity_id
_entity_poly.type
_entity_poly.pdbx_seq_one_letter_code
_entity_poly.pdbx_strand_id
1 'polypeptide(L)'
;MQHGQTGPDAEGDGPDRIQELKQLAVAYYEHVHQNRTAELAYAVGGESFTAVDYFRRRGHSTETLDHFHVGLADGHFYQFALGQGYTQNELRRAGLLKPNSPRDYWSAGLVLFPHCVDGQVSHFSQKDPSGRYGYQAKNEHRHPGCLWQNQDAARNVTELLLVEGENDLLSVAGKASYEAVIACNGSLSQR
;
A
#
# COMPACT_ATOMS: atom_id res chain seq x y z
N MET A 1 -51.51 6.15 9.18
CA MET A 1 -50.76 5.23 10.05
C MET A 1 -49.77 4.51 9.15
N GLN A 2 -48.54 5.04 9.01
CA GLN A 2 -47.33 4.59 9.72
C GLN A 2 -46.97 3.13 9.35
N HIS A 3 -45.79 2.77 8.84
CA HIS A 3 -44.47 3.36 9.02
C HIS A 3 -43.60 3.22 7.76
N GLY A 4 -43.00 4.32 7.32
CA GLY A 4 -41.70 4.29 6.67
C GLY A 4 -40.63 4.19 7.76
N GLN A 5 -39.79 3.16 7.68
CA GLN A 5 -38.53 3.10 8.41
C GLN A 5 -37.41 3.45 7.43
N THR A 6 -37.05 4.72 7.38
CA THR A 6 -35.75 5.17 6.90
C THR A 6 -34.76 4.92 8.03
N GLY A 7 -33.88 3.92 7.86
CA GLY A 7 -32.71 3.74 8.71
C GLY A 7 -31.71 4.89 8.52
N PRO A 8 -30.85 5.18 9.51
CA PRO A 8 -29.91 6.29 9.46
C PRO A 8 -28.67 5.88 8.64
N ASP A 9 -28.81 5.73 7.33
CA ASP A 9 -27.71 5.46 6.39
C ASP A 9 -27.48 6.67 5.48
N ALA A 10 -27.27 7.85 6.06
CA ALA A 10 -26.73 9.01 5.34
C ALA A 10 -26.42 10.12 6.33
N GLU A 11 -25.17 10.24 6.77
CA GLU A 11 -24.56 11.53 7.15
C GLU A 11 -23.08 11.33 7.51
N GLY A 12 -22.17 11.76 6.61
CA GLY A 12 -20.76 11.98 6.96
C GLY A 12 -19.68 11.49 5.98
N ASP A 13 -20.02 10.82 4.87
CA ASP A 13 -19.03 10.04 4.12
C ASP A 13 -18.41 10.83 2.93
N GLY A 14 -17.73 11.93 3.25
CA GLY A 14 -17.00 12.76 2.29
C GLY A 14 -15.74 12.09 1.72
N PRO A 15 -15.21 12.54 0.57
CA PRO A 15 -13.94 12.07 0.00
C PRO A 15 -12.79 12.08 1.01
N ASP A 16 -12.81 13.03 1.95
CA ASP A 16 -11.83 13.18 3.02
C ASP A 16 -11.75 11.94 3.93
N ARG A 17 -12.88 11.31 4.27
CA ARG A 17 -12.92 10.17 5.20
C ARG A 17 -12.32 8.90 4.62
N ILE A 18 -12.54 8.65 3.33
CA ILE A 18 -11.91 7.54 2.61
C ILE A 18 -10.40 7.77 2.51
N GLN A 19 -10.00 9.03 2.35
CA GLN A 19 -8.60 9.40 2.26
C GLN A 19 -7.88 9.25 3.61
N GLU A 20 -8.50 9.70 4.70
CA GLU A 20 -8.04 9.46 6.07
C GLU A 20 -7.87 7.97 6.35
N LEU A 21 -8.82 7.14 5.90
CA LEU A 21 -8.76 5.68 6.07
C LEU A 21 -7.58 5.06 5.29
N LYS A 22 -7.28 5.56 4.08
CA LYS A 22 -6.11 5.10 3.31
C LYS A 22 -4.80 5.54 3.97
N GLN A 23 -4.74 6.75 4.50
CA GLN A 23 -3.58 7.23 5.28
C GLN A 23 -3.38 6.41 6.56
N LEU A 24 -4.47 6.09 7.27
CA LEU A 24 -4.45 5.21 8.42
C LEU A 24 -3.91 3.81 8.05
N ALA A 25 -4.29 3.29 6.88
CA ALA A 25 -3.75 2.02 6.39
C ALA A 25 -2.24 2.08 6.17
N VAL A 26 -1.71 3.15 5.57
CA VAL A 26 -0.26 3.36 5.42
C VAL A 26 0.43 3.33 6.77
N ALA A 27 0.00 4.18 7.71
CA ALA A 27 0.60 4.27 9.04
C ALA A 27 0.54 2.93 9.80
N TYR A 28 -0.57 2.20 9.68
CA TYR A 28 -0.71 0.86 10.28
C TYR A 28 0.31 -0.12 9.69
N TYR A 29 0.43 -0.21 8.36
CA TYR A 29 1.33 -1.17 7.73
C TYR A 29 2.81 -0.82 7.93
N GLU A 30 3.17 0.47 7.98
CA GLU A 30 4.50 0.93 8.41
C GLU A 30 4.80 0.50 9.84
N HIS A 31 3.85 0.70 10.76
CA HIS A 31 4.00 0.28 12.15
C HIS A 31 4.23 -1.23 12.26
N VAL A 32 3.47 -2.04 11.51
CA VAL A 32 3.68 -3.49 11.45
C VAL A 32 5.07 -3.84 10.92
N HIS A 33 5.52 -3.15 9.85
CA HIS A 33 6.86 -3.36 9.31
C HIS A 33 7.94 -3.08 10.36
N GLN A 34 7.84 -1.95 11.06
CA GLN A 34 8.84 -1.51 12.03
C GLN A 34 8.86 -2.38 13.30
N ASN A 35 7.73 -2.93 13.72
CA ASN A 35 7.59 -3.52 15.06
C ASN A 35 7.28 -5.02 15.08
N ARG A 36 6.75 -5.59 13.99
CA ARG A 36 6.16 -6.95 14.01
C ARG A 36 6.66 -7.86 12.88
N THR A 37 7.71 -7.47 12.16
CA THR A 37 8.23 -8.25 11.03
C THR A 37 8.67 -9.67 11.42
N ALA A 38 9.20 -9.87 12.62
CA ALA A 38 9.65 -11.20 13.08
C ALA A 38 8.49 -12.22 13.22
N GLU A 39 7.26 -11.74 13.48
CA GLU A 39 6.06 -12.59 13.62
C GLU A 39 5.54 -13.11 12.28
N LEU A 40 5.99 -12.51 11.17
CA LEU A 40 5.50 -12.75 9.82
C LEU A 40 6.52 -13.49 8.95
N ALA A 41 7.32 -14.35 9.59
CA ALA A 41 8.32 -15.13 8.89
C ALA A 41 7.69 -16.18 7.95
N TYR A 42 8.36 -16.43 6.83
CA TYR A 42 7.95 -17.41 5.83
C TYR A 42 9.15 -18.29 5.44
N ALA A 43 8.90 -19.50 4.98
CA ALA A 43 9.95 -20.43 4.60
C ALA A 43 10.29 -20.32 3.11
N VAL A 44 11.58 -20.20 2.78
CA VAL A 44 12.10 -20.33 1.40
C VAL A 44 13.24 -21.33 1.42
N GLY A 45 13.12 -22.43 0.69
CA GLY A 45 14.18 -23.45 0.63
C GLY A 45 14.51 -24.11 1.99
N GLY A 46 13.57 -24.08 2.95
CA GLY A 46 13.76 -24.65 4.30
C GLY A 46 14.33 -23.67 5.34
N GLU A 47 14.72 -22.46 4.93
CA GLU A 47 15.13 -21.38 5.83
C GLU A 47 13.96 -20.44 6.13
N SER A 48 13.95 -19.86 7.33
CA SER A 48 12.99 -18.86 7.75
C SER A 48 13.45 -17.46 7.30
N PHE A 49 12.55 -16.69 6.71
CA PHE A 49 12.79 -15.37 6.15
C PHE A 49 11.74 -14.38 6.62
N THR A 50 12.13 -13.12 6.77
CA THR A 50 11.22 -12.03 7.08
C THR A 50 11.22 -10.96 5.98
N ALA A 51 10.26 -10.03 6.03
CA ALA A 51 10.29 -8.85 5.14
C ALA A 51 11.57 -8.01 5.33
N VAL A 52 12.12 -7.93 6.54
CA VAL A 52 13.40 -7.26 6.81
C VAL A 52 14.55 -7.98 6.10
N ASP A 53 14.56 -9.32 6.08
CA ASP A 53 15.60 -10.07 5.35
C ASP A 53 15.49 -9.88 3.85
N TYR A 54 14.27 -9.76 3.31
CA TYR A 54 14.03 -9.41 1.92
C TYR A 54 14.69 -8.08 1.56
N PHE A 55 14.45 -7.02 2.33
CA PHE A 55 15.04 -5.71 2.06
C PHE A 55 16.55 -5.66 2.30
N ARG A 56 17.03 -6.33 3.37
CA ARG A 56 18.46 -6.42 3.65
C ARG A 56 19.21 -7.10 2.51
N ARG A 57 18.68 -8.18 1.94
CA ARG A 57 19.27 -8.86 0.77
C ARG A 57 19.24 -7.99 -0.49
N ARG A 58 18.29 -7.07 -0.60
CA ARG A 58 18.23 -6.05 -1.66
C ARG A 58 19.11 -4.82 -1.37
N GLY A 59 19.66 -4.73 -0.16
CA GLY A 59 20.54 -3.66 0.29
C GLY A 59 19.83 -2.33 0.54
N HIS A 60 18.54 -2.34 0.84
CA HIS A 60 17.80 -1.11 1.16
C HIS A 60 17.95 -0.76 2.65
N SER A 61 18.18 0.52 2.96
CA SER A 61 18.27 1.00 4.34
C SER A 61 16.86 1.22 4.93
N THR A 62 16.75 1.17 6.27
CA THR A 62 15.50 1.51 6.95
C THR A 62 15.02 2.91 6.62
N GLU A 63 15.95 3.89 6.54
CA GLU A 63 15.64 5.27 6.14
C GLU A 63 14.98 5.35 4.76
N THR A 64 15.47 4.58 3.79
CA THR A 64 14.83 4.51 2.46
C THR A 64 13.45 3.87 2.54
N LEU A 65 13.26 2.82 3.34
CA LEU A 65 11.96 2.18 3.50
C LEU A 65 10.94 3.12 4.18
N ASP A 66 11.37 3.86 5.20
CA ASP A 66 10.56 4.86 5.90
C ASP A 66 10.20 6.02 4.97
N HIS A 67 11.15 6.52 4.16
CA HIS A 67 10.89 7.60 3.19
C HIS A 67 9.80 7.23 2.17
N PHE A 68 9.75 5.97 1.74
CA PHE A 68 8.74 5.48 0.81
C PHE A 68 7.51 4.86 1.48
N HIS A 69 7.37 5.02 2.80
CA HIS A 69 6.27 4.49 3.59
C HIS A 69 6.00 3.00 3.37
N VAL A 70 7.07 2.22 3.27
CA VAL A 70 6.98 0.79 2.99
C VAL A 70 6.37 0.05 4.17
N GLY A 71 5.27 -0.65 3.91
CA GLY A 71 4.50 -1.34 4.94
C GLY A 71 4.55 -2.86 4.82
N LEU A 72 4.05 -3.53 5.87
CA LEU A 72 3.90 -4.98 5.93
C LEU A 72 2.47 -5.34 6.36
N ALA A 73 1.80 -6.17 5.57
CA ALA A 73 0.47 -6.68 5.91
C ALA A 73 0.57 -7.80 6.96
N ASP A 74 -0.23 -7.74 8.02
CA ASP A 74 -0.35 -8.80 9.03
C ASP A 74 -1.72 -9.49 9.04
N GLY A 75 -2.68 -9.01 8.25
CA GLY A 75 -4.04 -9.55 8.13
C GLY A 75 -5.01 -9.11 9.23
N HIS A 76 -4.69 -8.10 10.03
CA HIS A 76 -5.54 -7.59 11.10
C HIS A 76 -6.04 -6.15 10.90
N PHE A 77 -5.79 -5.55 9.72
CA PHE A 77 -6.17 -4.16 9.46
C PHE A 77 -7.68 -3.94 9.53
N TYR A 78 -8.50 -4.89 9.03
CA TYR A 78 -9.95 -4.80 9.14
C TYR A 78 -10.42 -4.61 10.58
N GLN A 79 -9.94 -5.46 11.49
CA GLN A 79 -10.33 -5.42 12.90
C GLN A 79 -9.82 -4.14 13.56
N PHE A 80 -8.59 -3.72 13.24
CA PHE A 80 -8.03 -2.47 13.71
C PHE A 80 -8.87 -1.26 13.29
N ALA A 81 -9.22 -1.14 12.01
CA ALA A 81 -9.98 -0.02 11.48
C ALA A 81 -11.41 0.05 12.04
N LEU A 82 -12.07 -1.09 12.26
CA LEU A 82 -13.35 -1.12 12.98
C LEU A 82 -13.20 -0.57 14.40
N GLY A 83 -12.11 -0.92 15.10
CA GLY A 83 -11.79 -0.36 16.42
C GLY A 83 -11.54 1.15 16.41
N GLN A 84 -11.14 1.71 15.27
CA GLN A 84 -10.99 3.17 15.05
C GLN A 84 -12.31 3.85 14.63
N GLY A 85 -13.42 3.12 14.57
CA GLY A 85 -14.74 3.68 14.24
C GLY A 85 -15.03 3.78 12.74
N TYR A 86 -14.24 3.13 11.88
CA TYR A 86 -14.59 2.98 10.47
C TYR A 86 -15.57 1.83 10.26
N THR A 87 -16.37 1.93 9.21
CA THR A 87 -17.36 0.92 8.84
C THR A 87 -16.82 -0.01 7.77
N GLN A 88 -17.35 -1.24 7.70
CA GLN A 88 -17.00 -2.16 6.63
C GLN A 88 -17.24 -1.58 5.23
N ASN A 89 -18.26 -0.73 5.06
CA ASN A 89 -18.54 -0.09 3.78
C ASN A 89 -17.43 0.89 3.37
N GLU A 90 -16.94 1.71 4.30
CA GLU A 90 -15.81 2.62 4.06
C GLU A 90 -14.55 1.86 3.65
N LEU A 91 -14.21 0.77 4.35
CA LEU A 91 -13.05 -0.05 3.97
C LEU A 91 -13.21 -0.68 2.58
N ARG A 92 -14.41 -1.12 2.20
CA ARG A 92 -14.68 -1.63 0.85
C ARG A 92 -14.51 -0.53 -0.20
N ARG A 93 -15.07 0.66 0.04
CA ARG A 93 -14.92 1.82 -0.87
C ARG A 93 -13.46 2.23 -1.03
N ALA A 94 -12.67 2.14 0.04
CA ALA A 94 -11.24 2.41 0.04
C ALA A 94 -10.38 1.33 -0.66
N GLY A 95 -10.97 0.16 -0.98
CA GLY A 95 -10.25 -0.96 -1.59
C GLY A 95 -9.39 -1.77 -0.62
N LEU A 96 -9.68 -1.70 0.69
CA LEU A 96 -8.88 -2.32 1.76
C LEU A 96 -9.43 -3.69 2.19
N LEU A 97 -10.54 -4.14 1.60
CA LEU A 97 -11.12 -5.47 1.81
C LEU A 97 -11.24 -6.26 0.51
N LYS A 98 -11.19 -7.59 0.62
CA LYS A 98 -11.49 -8.47 -0.51
C LYS A 98 -12.96 -8.31 -0.94
N PRO A 99 -13.25 -8.40 -2.25
CA PRO A 99 -14.63 -8.37 -2.75
C PRO A 99 -15.50 -9.40 -2.02
N ASN A 100 -16.67 -8.96 -1.58
CA ASN A 100 -17.68 -9.82 -0.92
C ASN A 100 -17.18 -10.53 0.36
N SER A 101 -16.15 -10.03 1.04
CA SER A 101 -15.59 -10.67 2.24
C SER A 101 -15.21 -9.63 3.32
N PRO A 102 -15.41 -9.91 4.62
CA PRO A 102 -14.88 -9.12 5.73
C PRO A 102 -13.41 -9.47 6.01
N ARG A 103 -12.60 -9.64 4.96
CA ARG A 103 -11.18 -10.00 5.08
C ARG A 103 -10.34 -8.92 4.44
N ASP A 104 -9.21 -8.61 5.08
CA ASP A 104 -8.16 -7.75 4.55
C ASP A 104 -7.86 -8.09 3.10
N TYR A 105 -7.68 -7.03 2.29
CA TYR A 105 -7.31 -7.19 0.89
C TYR A 105 -5.99 -7.95 0.77
N TRP A 106 -4.98 -7.53 1.53
CA TRP A 106 -3.66 -8.14 1.57
C TRP A 106 -3.60 -9.25 2.61
N SER A 107 -3.11 -10.40 2.19
CA SER A 107 -2.78 -11.49 3.11
C SER A 107 -1.54 -11.13 3.94
N ALA A 108 -1.42 -11.72 5.13
CA ALA A 108 -0.26 -11.55 5.99
C ALA A 108 1.06 -11.93 5.28
N GLY A 109 2.12 -11.15 5.54
CA GLY A 109 3.46 -11.33 4.98
C GLY A 109 3.71 -10.60 3.65
N LEU A 110 2.72 -9.90 3.10
CA LEU A 110 2.90 -9.08 1.90
C LEU A 110 3.52 -7.74 2.24
N VAL A 111 4.55 -7.36 1.49
CA VAL A 111 5.14 -6.02 1.53
C VAL A 111 4.29 -5.09 0.68
N LEU A 112 3.96 -3.93 1.22
CA LEU A 112 3.09 -2.94 0.59
C LEU A 112 3.85 -1.65 0.30
N PHE A 113 3.58 -1.09 -0.88
CA PHE A 113 4.15 0.17 -1.35
C PHE A 113 2.99 1.12 -1.67
N PRO A 114 2.77 2.18 -0.88
CA PRO A 114 1.74 3.16 -1.20
C PRO A 114 2.13 3.98 -2.45
N HIS A 115 1.12 4.39 -3.20
CA HIS A 115 1.22 5.27 -4.35
C HIS A 115 0.42 6.52 -4.04
N CYS A 116 1.02 7.70 -4.27
CA CYS A 116 0.40 8.98 -3.97
C CYS A 116 0.12 9.79 -5.24
N VAL A 117 -0.93 10.60 -5.18
CA VAL A 117 -1.24 11.66 -6.14
C VAL A 117 -1.48 12.93 -5.31
N ASP A 118 -0.69 13.97 -5.53
CA ASP A 118 -0.78 15.21 -4.73
C ASP A 118 -0.59 14.96 -3.23
N GLY A 119 0.29 14.03 -2.86
CA GLY A 119 0.51 13.61 -1.47
C GLY A 119 -0.62 12.75 -0.88
N GLN A 120 -1.67 12.46 -1.65
CA GLN A 120 -2.79 11.64 -1.21
C GLN A 120 -2.62 10.18 -1.63
N VAL A 121 -2.67 9.26 -0.67
CA VAL A 121 -2.65 7.81 -0.90
C VAL A 121 -3.77 7.40 -1.84
N SER A 122 -3.39 7.01 -3.05
CA SER A 122 -4.30 6.59 -4.11
C SER A 122 -4.45 5.07 -4.15
N HIS A 123 -3.33 4.35 -4.06
CA HIS A 123 -3.26 2.92 -4.35
C HIS A 123 -2.08 2.27 -3.62
N PHE A 124 -1.98 0.95 -3.69
CA PHE A 124 -0.86 0.18 -3.16
C PHE A 124 -0.41 -0.84 -4.20
N SER A 125 0.90 -0.96 -4.42
CA SER A 125 1.46 -2.18 -5.01
C SER A 125 1.94 -3.11 -3.90
N GLN A 126 2.10 -4.39 -4.25
CA GLN A 126 2.54 -5.40 -3.31
C GLN A 126 3.72 -6.19 -3.88
N LYS A 127 4.60 -6.64 -3.00
CA LYS A 127 5.52 -7.74 -3.25
C LYS A 127 5.19 -8.87 -2.28
N ASP A 128 5.30 -10.09 -2.78
CA ASP A 128 5.32 -11.27 -1.94
C ASP A 128 6.75 -11.79 -1.85
N PRO A 129 7.45 -11.56 -0.74
CA PRO A 129 8.80 -12.09 -0.54
C PRO A 129 8.86 -13.63 -0.58
N SER A 130 7.73 -14.33 -0.35
CA SER A 130 7.63 -15.78 -0.45
C SER A 130 7.32 -16.29 -1.86
N GLY A 131 6.94 -15.41 -2.79
CA GLY A 131 6.60 -15.75 -4.17
C GLY A 131 5.30 -16.55 -4.36
N ARG A 132 4.45 -16.66 -3.32
CA ARG A 132 3.17 -17.40 -3.35
C ARG A 132 2.06 -16.65 -4.06
N TYR A 133 2.05 -15.32 -3.98
CA TYR A 133 1.02 -14.46 -4.52
C TYR A 133 1.52 -13.71 -5.77
N GLY A 134 0.64 -13.61 -6.77
CA GLY A 134 0.88 -12.80 -7.97
C GLY A 134 1.01 -11.31 -7.67
N TYR A 135 1.54 -10.58 -8.66
CA TYR A 135 1.77 -9.15 -8.57
C TYR A 135 0.46 -8.34 -8.72
N GLN A 136 0.39 -7.24 -7.96
CA GLN A 136 -0.54 -6.11 -8.03
C GLN A 136 -1.92 -6.28 -7.36
N ALA A 137 -2.27 -5.26 -6.55
CA ALA A 137 -3.65 -4.99 -6.19
C ALA A 137 -4.42 -4.55 -7.45
N LYS A 138 -5.70 -4.89 -7.51
CA LYS A 138 -6.56 -4.49 -8.61
C LYS A 138 -6.71 -2.97 -8.68
N ASN A 139 -6.80 -2.43 -9.90
CA ASN A 139 -6.90 -0.99 -10.13
C ASN A 139 -8.30 -0.40 -9.89
N GLU A 140 -9.29 -1.20 -9.49
CA GLU A 140 -10.70 -0.79 -9.31
C GLU A 140 -10.86 0.38 -8.31
N HIS A 141 -9.96 0.52 -7.34
CA HIS A 141 -9.97 1.57 -6.30
C HIS A 141 -8.81 2.58 -6.43
N ARG A 142 -8.05 2.50 -7.53
CA ARG A 142 -6.92 3.39 -7.81
C ARG A 142 -7.46 4.74 -8.33
N HIS A 143 -6.88 5.85 -7.86
CA HIS A 143 -7.20 7.16 -8.42
C HIS A 143 -6.85 7.18 -9.93
N PRO A 144 -7.71 7.70 -10.83
CA PRO A 144 -7.44 7.68 -12.28
C PRO A 144 -6.13 8.36 -12.68
N GLY A 145 -5.70 9.38 -11.94
CA GLY A 145 -4.42 10.06 -12.14
C GLY A 145 -3.19 9.37 -11.54
N CYS A 146 -3.34 8.19 -10.94
CA CYS A 146 -2.26 7.42 -10.33
C CYS A 146 -1.65 6.45 -11.34
N LEU A 147 -0.65 6.93 -12.08
CA LEU A 147 -0.04 6.22 -13.19
C LEU A 147 1.27 5.55 -12.79
N TRP A 148 2.05 6.20 -11.94
CA TRP A 148 3.40 5.77 -11.58
C TRP A 148 3.60 5.76 -10.08
N GLN A 149 4.48 4.90 -9.60
CA GLN A 149 4.96 5.03 -8.22
C GLN A 149 5.86 6.25 -8.11
N ASN A 150 5.76 6.96 -6.97
CA ASN A 150 6.47 8.20 -6.69
C ASN A 150 6.21 9.31 -7.74
N GLN A 151 5.07 9.26 -8.44
CA GLN A 151 4.78 10.21 -9.53
C GLN A 151 4.85 11.68 -9.12
N ASP A 152 4.64 11.99 -7.85
CA ASP A 152 4.74 13.34 -7.34
C ASP A 152 6.17 13.90 -7.40
N ALA A 153 7.20 13.04 -7.46
CA ALA A 153 8.59 13.45 -7.67
C ALA A 153 8.86 14.01 -9.08
N ALA A 154 7.93 13.83 -10.03
CA ALA A 154 8.03 14.43 -11.37
C ALA A 154 7.66 15.93 -11.39
N ARG A 155 7.22 16.50 -10.27
CA ARG A 155 6.78 17.90 -10.21
C ARG A 155 7.98 18.83 -10.18
N ASN A 156 7.98 19.82 -11.08
CA ASN A 156 8.96 20.92 -11.09
C ASN A 156 10.43 20.46 -11.18
N VAL A 157 10.69 19.32 -11.81
CA VAL A 157 12.05 18.82 -12.06
C VAL A 157 12.47 19.05 -13.51
N THR A 158 13.77 19.27 -13.72
CA THR A 158 14.35 19.42 -15.07
C THR A 158 14.78 18.09 -15.69
N GLU A 159 15.01 17.08 -14.84
CA GLU A 159 15.41 15.74 -15.23
C GLU A 159 14.63 14.74 -14.35
N LEU A 160 14.23 13.63 -14.95
CA LEU A 160 13.43 12.60 -14.32
C LEU A 160 13.93 11.23 -14.77
N LEU A 161 14.25 10.35 -13.82
CA LEU A 161 14.58 8.96 -14.10
C LEU A 161 13.33 8.09 -14.11
N LEU A 162 13.23 7.25 -15.13
CA LEU A 162 12.19 6.25 -15.26
C LEU A 162 12.79 4.86 -14.98
N VAL A 163 12.15 4.09 -14.11
CA VAL A 163 12.57 2.72 -13.81
C VAL A 163 11.39 1.73 -13.91
N GLU A 164 11.70 0.45 -14.01
CA GLU A 164 10.67 -0.58 -14.22
C GLU A 164 9.90 -0.93 -12.94
N GLY A 165 10.59 -1.04 -11.80
CA GLY A 165 9.99 -1.58 -10.57
C GLY A 165 10.36 -0.85 -9.28
N GLU A 166 9.62 -1.19 -8.22
CA GLU A 166 9.76 -0.60 -6.88
C GLU A 166 11.20 -0.67 -6.35
N ASN A 167 11.89 -1.80 -6.57
CA ASN A 167 13.24 -2.01 -6.06
C ASN A 167 14.29 -1.13 -6.76
N ASP A 168 14.09 -0.83 -8.04
CA ASP A 168 14.98 0.05 -8.80
C ASP A 168 14.80 1.48 -8.30
N LEU A 169 13.54 1.88 -8.06
CA LEU A 169 13.19 3.18 -7.49
C LEU A 169 13.82 3.36 -6.11
N LEU A 170 13.68 2.38 -5.20
CA LEU A 170 14.34 2.43 -3.89
C LEU A 170 15.87 2.49 -4.02
N SER A 171 16.45 1.80 -4.99
CA SER A 171 17.91 1.82 -5.20
C SER A 171 18.39 3.18 -5.69
N VAL A 172 17.70 3.80 -6.64
CA VAL A 172 18.05 5.11 -7.18
C VAL A 172 17.87 6.19 -6.12
N ALA A 173 16.72 6.23 -5.46
CA ALA A 173 16.46 7.22 -4.42
C ALA A 173 17.34 7.03 -3.19
N GLY A 174 17.46 5.79 -2.68
CA GLY A 174 18.18 5.51 -1.44
C GLY A 174 19.70 5.44 -1.58
N LYS A 175 20.21 4.75 -2.62
CA LYS A 175 21.66 4.48 -2.76
C LYS A 175 22.36 5.49 -3.65
N ALA A 176 21.71 5.94 -4.71
CA ALA A 176 22.24 7.00 -5.58
C ALA A 176 21.83 8.40 -5.11
N SER A 177 20.99 8.50 -4.07
CA SER A 177 20.51 9.77 -3.50
C SER A 177 19.87 10.67 -4.55
N TYR A 178 19.08 10.08 -5.47
CA TYR A 178 18.40 10.79 -6.56
C TYR A 178 16.89 10.62 -6.45
N GLU A 179 16.20 11.66 -5.98
CA GLU A 179 14.77 11.59 -5.62
C GLU A 179 13.81 11.76 -6.81
N ALA A 180 14.26 12.39 -7.90
CA ALA A 180 13.48 12.61 -9.12
C ALA A 180 13.39 11.31 -9.96
N VAL A 181 12.82 10.25 -9.38
CA VAL A 181 12.68 8.92 -9.99
C VAL A 181 11.26 8.39 -9.83
N ILE A 182 10.71 7.81 -10.90
CA ILE A 182 9.38 7.21 -10.91
C ILE A 182 9.43 5.77 -11.45
N ALA A 183 8.54 4.91 -10.96
CA ALA A 183 8.48 3.51 -11.40
C ALA A 183 7.15 3.16 -12.05
N CYS A 184 7.22 2.39 -13.14
CA CYS A 184 6.04 1.87 -13.85
C CYS A 184 5.28 0.82 -13.01
N ASN A 185 6.02 -0.07 -12.34
CA ASN A 185 5.50 -1.21 -11.58
C ASN A 185 4.50 -2.06 -12.37
N GLY A 186 4.79 -2.32 -13.65
CA GLY A 186 3.86 -3.03 -14.53
C GLY A 186 4.14 -2.80 -16.00
N SER A 187 3.09 -2.70 -16.82
CA SER A 187 3.20 -2.44 -18.25
C SER A 187 2.92 -0.98 -18.58
N LEU A 188 3.73 -0.43 -19.50
CA LEU A 188 3.55 0.90 -20.11
C LEU A 188 2.46 0.93 -21.20
N SER A 189 1.87 -0.22 -21.54
CA SER A 189 0.84 -0.29 -22.57
C SER A 189 -0.55 0.04 -22.01
N GLN A 190 -1.27 0.95 -22.67
CA GLN A 190 -2.71 1.05 -22.51
C GLN A 190 -3.37 -0.19 -23.13
N ARG A 191 -4.24 -0.85 -22.37
CA ARG A 191 -5.22 -1.81 -22.92
C ARG A 191 -6.59 -1.19 -22.87
#